data_AF-A0AAN7JUT0-F1
#
_entry.id   AF-A0AAN7JUT0-F1
#
_cell.length_a   1.000
_cell.length_b   1.000
_cell.length_c   1.000
_cell.angle_alpha   90.00
_cell.angle_beta   90.00
_cell.angle_gamma   90.00
#
_symmetry.space_group_name_H-M   'P 1'
#
loop_
_entity.id
_entity.type
_entity.pdbx_description
1 polymer ?
#
loop_
_entity_poly.entity_id
_entity_poly.type
_entity_poly.pdbx_seq_one_letter_code
_entity_poly.pdbx_strand_id
1 'polypeptide(L)'
;MAESERVNFEELPNLPDEPWDWVEISLNLLSPLRNHSEESQRKRHRLRWMMKPRAVPQLILKLQEHREKESALRMLSSYLYEKRQEDRTNYYRTGLLLYHSFGTMTILIQELILVYRMMIHGHLTERAAMRLINVIILWQCIAANSKTRQEIVKCRMVNLLEPLVMFQSPFKVYDNVRAVVLSVFGIICQGREPNIIQWAIESNILDICCFSMETGNELNIVIGLNILESILREKLGMSWFLSSTCNIMRGKLLKMWENLVKVLAMHRCYWPRLLFHIIRCYILMCSDSRGHDIVRESLPHPLVDGTFCEILEEHCPLPEYRVIWRLLRQLLLIVGKEHSVNCTFCQRSFANTIVQKNK
;
A
#
# COMPACT_ATOMS: atom_id res chain seq x y z
N MET A 1 -37.88 26.73 9.37
CA MET A 1 -37.11 25.87 10.29
C MET A 1 -37.00 24.51 9.62
N ALA A 2 -35.93 24.29 8.87
CA ALA A 2 -35.63 22.97 8.30
C ALA A 2 -34.72 22.27 9.30
N GLU A 3 -35.22 21.20 9.92
CA GLU A 3 -34.41 20.31 10.74
C GLU A 3 -33.32 19.72 9.86
N SER A 4 -32.07 20.08 10.15
CA SER A 4 -30.90 19.37 9.69
C SER A 4 -31.01 17.95 10.23
N GLU A 5 -31.35 17.00 9.36
CA GLU A 5 -31.13 15.57 9.61
C GLU A 5 -29.65 15.40 9.94
N ARG A 6 -29.33 15.29 11.23
CA ARG A 6 -28.00 14.92 11.69
C ARG A 6 -27.78 13.49 11.23
N VAL A 7 -27.00 13.33 10.16
CA VAL A 7 -26.46 12.02 9.77
C VAL A 7 -25.81 11.42 11.01
N ASN A 8 -26.32 10.28 11.48
CA ASN A 8 -25.79 9.60 12.65
C ASN A 8 -24.42 9.00 12.30
N PHE A 9 -23.35 9.74 12.57
CA PHE A 9 -21.98 9.38 12.20
C PHE A 9 -21.44 8.13 12.92
N GLU A 10 -22.14 7.63 13.96
CA GLU A 10 -21.71 6.46 14.73
C GLU A 10 -22.02 5.10 14.05
N GLU A 11 -22.86 5.09 12.99
CA GLU A 11 -23.20 3.88 12.23
C GLU A 11 -22.80 4.00 10.74
N LEU A 12 -21.50 4.18 10.47
CA LEU A 12 -21.03 4.01 9.08
C LEU A 12 -21.15 2.54 8.66
N PRO A 13 -21.64 2.24 7.44
CA PRO A 13 -21.62 0.88 6.91
C PRO A 13 -20.19 0.35 6.87
N ASN A 14 -20.01 -0.93 7.25
CA ASN A 14 -18.74 -1.63 7.06
C ASN A 14 -18.25 -1.42 5.63
N LEU A 15 -17.12 -0.72 5.48
CA LEU A 15 -16.50 -0.51 4.19
C LEU A 15 -16.24 -1.88 3.54
N PRO A 16 -16.62 -2.09 2.27
CA PRO A 16 -16.39 -3.36 1.61
C PRO A 16 -14.90 -3.72 1.64
N ASP A 17 -14.63 -5.01 1.78
CA ASP A 17 -13.28 -5.52 1.66
C ASP A 17 -12.72 -5.23 0.28
N GLU A 18 -11.40 -5.17 0.23
CA GLU A 18 -10.67 -4.88 -0.98
C GLU A 18 -10.81 -6.02 -1.98
N PRO A 19 -11.26 -5.76 -3.23
CA PRO A 19 -11.54 -6.81 -4.19
C PRO A 19 -10.26 -7.44 -4.78
N TRP A 20 -9.08 -6.91 -4.44
CA TRP A 20 -7.79 -7.40 -4.91
C TRP A 20 -6.91 -7.84 -3.75
N ASP A 21 -6.16 -8.93 -3.98
CA ASP A 21 -5.25 -9.48 -2.99
C ASP A 21 -3.95 -8.66 -2.91
N TRP A 22 -3.79 -7.85 -1.87
CA TRP A 22 -2.56 -7.12 -1.58
C TRP A 22 -1.32 -7.99 -1.52
N VAL A 23 -1.47 -9.25 -1.12
CA VAL A 23 -0.38 -10.21 -1.11
C VAL A 23 0.02 -10.44 -2.56
N GLU A 24 -0.90 -10.82 -3.44
CA GLU A 24 -0.66 -10.99 -4.89
C GLU A 24 -0.07 -9.75 -5.56
N ILE A 25 -0.53 -8.54 -5.21
CA ILE A 25 0.01 -7.28 -5.75
C ILE A 25 1.44 -7.07 -5.30
N SER A 26 1.70 -7.21 -4.00
CA SER A 26 3.04 -7.12 -3.44
C SER A 26 3.98 -8.17 -4.05
N LEU A 27 3.43 -9.28 -4.53
CA LEU A 27 4.17 -10.34 -5.18
C LEU A 27 4.46 -10.01 -6.64
N ASN A 28 3.48 -9.43 -7.34
CA ASN A 28 3.66 -8.91 -8.69
C ASN A 28 4.69 -7.76 -8.74
N LEU A 29 4.95 -7.05 -7.63
CA LEU A 29 6.11 -6.13 -7.48
C LEU A 29 7.46 -6.79 -7.78
N LEU A 30 7.55 -8.10 -7.59
CA LEU A 30 8.76 -8.89 -7.71
C LEU A 30 8.75 -9.78 -8.97
N SER A 31 7.67 -9.73 -9.76
CA SER A 31 7.61 -10.39 -11.07
C SER A 31 8.52 -9.74 -12.14
N PRO A 32 8.82 -8.42 -12.14
CA PRO A 32 9.78 -7.82 -13.07
C PRO A 32 11.21 -8.32 -12.87
N LEU A 33 11.54 -8.86 -11.69
CA LEU A 33 12.81 -9.57 -11.41
C LEU A 33 12.84 -11.00 -12.01
N ARG A 34 11.75 -11.42 -12.67
CA ARG A 34 11.43 -12.81 -13.01
C ARG A 34 11.14 -13.04 -14.50
N ASN A 35 11.57 -12.15 -15.40
CA ASN A 35 11.50 -12.45 -16.84
C ASN A 35 12.03 -13.86 -17.10
N HIS A 36 11.21 -14.65 -17.81
CA HIS A 36 11.28 -16.09 -18.14
C HIS A 36 10.47 -17.02 -17.22
N SER A 37 9.29 -17.39 -17.73
CA SER A 37 8.38 -18.44 -17.24
C SER A 37 9.06 -19.79 -17.00
N GLU A 38 10.13 -20.12 -17.74
CA GLU A 38 10.93 -21.33 -17.52
C GLU A 38 11.84 -21.27 -16.29
N GLU A 39 12.24 -20.07 -15.85
CA GLU A 39 13.16 -19.90 -14.73
C GLU A 39 12.46 -19.99 -13.37
N SER A 40 11.16 -19.69 -13.31
CA SER A 40 10.34 -19.84 -12.10
C SER A 40 10.16 -21.31 -11.68
N GLN A 41 9.99 -22.24 -12.63
CA GLN A 41 9.96 -23.68 -12.33
C GLN A 41 11.35 -24.19 -11.88
N ARG A 42 12.42 -23.75 -12.56
CA ARG A 42 13.81 -24.08 -12.16
C ARG A 42 14.20 -23.49 -10.80
N LYS A 43 13.68 -22.32 -10.41
CA LYS A 43 13.92 -21.67 -9.11
C LYS A 43 13.13 -22.33 -7.97
N ARG A 44 11.86 -22.69 -8.17
CA ARG A 44 11.10 -23.54 -7.22
C ARG A 44 11.82 -24.86 -6.94
N HIS A 45 12.38 -25.49 -7.98
CA HIS A 45 13.18 -26.70 -7.81
C HIS A 45 14.51 -26.43 -7.08
N ARG A 46 15.13 -25.26 -7.28
CA ARG A 46 16.34 -24.82 -6.54
C ARG A 46 16.06 -24.44 -5.09
N LEU A 47 14.84 -24.14 -4.68
CA LEU A 47 14.50 -23.77 -3.30
C LEU A 47 13.97 -24.95 -2.48
N ARG A 48 13.75 -26.12 -3.09
CA ARG A 48 13.33 -27.35 -2.38
C ARG A 48 14.24 -27.73 -1.20
N TRP A 49 15.55 -27.50 -1.31
CA TRP A 49 16.47 -27.78 -0.20
C TRP A 49 16.31 -26.80 0.97
N MET A 50 15.72 -25.63 0.75
CA MET A 50 15.44 -24.66 1.80
C MET A 50 14.27 -25.05 2.70
N MET A 51 13.56 -26.14 2.36
CA MET A 51 12.60 -26.78 3.27
C MET A 51 13.30 -27.56 4.40
N LYS A 52 14.64 -27.75 4.33
CA LYS A 52 15.40 -28.37 5.42
C LYS A 52 15.44 -27.41 6.63
N PRO A 53 15.22 -27.89 7.88
CA PRO A 53 15.12 -27.04 9.06
C PRO A 53 16.31 -26.09 9.30
N ARG A 54 17.51 -26.45 8.83
CA ARG A 54 18.75 -25.67 9.02
C ARG A 54 19.11 -24.74 7.86
N ALA A 55 18.37 -24.78 6.74
CA ALA A 55 18.75 -24.03 5.55
C ALA A 55 18.68 -22.51 5.76
N VAL A 56 17.58 -22.02 6.35
CA VAL A 56 17.41 -20.59 6.65
C VAL A 56 18.46 -20.10 7.67
N PRO A 57 18.65 -20.74 8.84
CA PRO A 57 19.73 -20.37 9.76
C PRO A 57 21.13 -20.36 9.11
N GLN A 58 21.44 -21.35 8.27
CA GLN A 58 22.73 -21.39 7.56
C GLN A 58 22.90 -20.20 6.62
N LEU A 59 21.87 -19.82 5.87
CA LEU A 59 21.94 -18.64 5.01
C LEU A 59 22.06 -17.34 5.81
N ILE A 60 21.42 -17.26 6.98
CA ILE A 60 21.57 -16.11 7.87
C ILE A 60 23.02 -16.00 8.36
N LEU A 61 23.66 -17.11 8.73
CA LEU A 61 25.09 -17.10 9.07
C LEU A 61 25.95 -16.64 7.89
N LYS A 62 25.64 -17.09 6.67
CA LYS A 62 26.35 -16.66 5.45
C LYS A 62 26.20 -15.16 5.13
N LEU A 63 25.23 -14.45 5.72
CA LEU A 63 25.17 -12.99 5.60
C LEU A 63 26.37 -12.30 6.25
N GLN A 64 26.97 -12.92 7.27
CA GLN A 64 28.15 -12.40 7.96
C GLN A 64 29.42 -12.53 7.09
N GLU A 65 29.44 -13.48 6.16
CA GLU A 65 30.58 -13.72 5.29
C GLU A 65 30.56 -12.78 4.07
N HIS A 66 31.55 -11.90 3.96
CA HIS A 66 31.62 -10.90 2.88
C HIS A 66 31.50 -11.50 1.46
N ARG A 67 32.09 -12.69 1.24
CA ARG A 67 32.09 -13.36 -0.07
C ARG A 67 30.75 -14.01 -0.40
N GLU A 68 30.00 -14.47 0.60
CA GLU A 68 28.73 -15.17 0.40
C GLU A 68 27.50 -14.27 0.58
N LYS A 69 27.67 -13.10 1.22
CA LYS A 69 26.58 -12.18 1.58
C LYS A 69 25.60 -11.89 0.44
N GLU A 70 26.09 -11.51 -0.74
CA GLU A 70 25.22 -11.18 -1.88
C GLU A 70 24.40 -12.40 -2.35
N SER A 71 25.02 -13.58 -2.35
CA SER A 71 24.35 -14.83 -2.70
C SER A 71 23.31 -15.21 -1.63
N ALA A 72 23.66 -15.06 -0.35
CA ALA A 72 22.78 -15.30 0.78
C ALA A 72 21.56 -14.36 0.79
N LEU A 73 21.76 -13.07 0.55
CA LEU A 73 20.68 -12.08 0.39
C LEU A 73 19.71 -12.50 -0.73
N ARG A 74 20.24 -12.86 -1.89
CA ARG A 74 19.42 -13.29 -3.04
C ARG A 74 18.65 -14.59 -2.77
N MET A 75 19.26 -15.55 -2.08
CA MET A 75 18.59 -16.81 -1.73
C MET A 75 17.52 -16.61 -0.68
N LEU A 76 17.81 -15.85 0.38
CA LEU A 76 16.83 -15.50 1.41
C LEU A 76 15.68 -14.70 0.85
N SER A 77 15.92 -13.68 0.03
CA SER A 77 14.86 -12.90 -0.60
C SER A 77 13.94 -13.76 -1.48
N SER A 78 14.53 -14.66 -2.28
CA SER A 78 13.77 -15.59 -3.14
C SER A 78 12.93 -16.57 -2.32
N TYR A 79 13.45 -17.08 -1.21
CA TYR A 79 12.72 -17.95 -0.30
C TYR A 79 11.57 -17.22 0.41
N LEU A 80 11.84 -16.02 0.92
CA LEU A 80 10.85 -15.20 1.63
C LEU A 80 9.68 -14.84 0.72
N TYR A 81 9.97 -14.54 -0.54
CA TYR A 81 8.95 -14.31 -1.55
C TYR A 81 7.96 -15.48 -1.68
N GLU A 82 8.47 -16.70 -1.82
CA GLU A 82 7.63 -17.90 -1.96
C GLU A 82 6.88 -18.20 -0.66
N LYS A 83 7.55 -18.09 0.50
CA LYS A 83 6.92 -18.39 1.79
C LYS A 83 5.85 -17.42 2.21
N ARG A 84 5.91 -16.16 1.78
CA ARG A 84 4.84 -15.20 2.03
C ARG A 84 3.48 -15.68 1.51
N GLN A 85 3.46 -16.46 0.42
CA GLN A 85 2.25 -17.07 -0.15
C GLN A 85 1.92 -18.42 0.48
N GLU A 86 2.91 -19.30 0.50
CA GLU A 86 2.68 -20.72 0.76
C GLU A 86 2.53 -21.03 2.26
N ASP A 87 3.20 -20.26 3.12
CA ASP A 87 3.32 -20.55 4.55
C ASP A 87 3.59 -19.27 5.35
N ARG A 88 2.51 -18.52 5.63
CA ARG A 88 2.59 -17.27 6.40
C ARG A 88 3.20 -17.46 7.78
N THR A 89 2.93 -18.58 8.45
CA THR A 89 3.50 -18.88 9.76
C THR A 89 5.02 -18.95 9.70
N ASN A 90 5.57 -19.66 8.71
CA ASN A 90 7.01 -19.75 8.54
C ASN A 90 7.63 -18.46 8.03
N TYR A 91 6.91 -17.67 7.24
CA TYR A 91 7.32 -16.31 6.88
C TYR A 91 7.49 -15.44 8.14
N TYR A 92 6.51 -15.40 9.04
CA TYR A 92 6.61 -14.65 10.30
C TYR A 92 7.68 -15.19 11.24
N ARG A 93 7.88 -16.51 11.28
CA ARG A 93 8.96 -17.15 12.05
C ARG A 93 10.34 -16.77 11.50
N THR A 94 10.48 -16.68 10.18
CA THR A 94 11.74 -16.25 9.56
C THR A 94 12.03 -14.78 9.88
N GLY A 95 11.02 -13.91 9.95
CA GLY A 95 11.18 -12.53 10.41
C GLY A 95 11.76 -12.44 11.82
N LEU A 96 11.28 -13.26 12.76
CA LEU A 96 11.84 -13.38 14.11
C LEU A 96 13.31 -13.84 14.09
N LEU A 97 13.61 -14.87 13.29
CA LEU A 97 14.97 -15.39 13.16
C LEU A 97 15.93 -14.33 12.61
N LEU A 98 15.53 -13.61 11.56
CA LEU A 98 16.32 -12.54 10.97
C LEU A 98 16.58 -11.40 11.96
N TYR A 99 15.57 -10.98 12.71
CA TYR A 99 15.72 -9.89 13.67
C TYR A 99 16.62 -10.26 14.85
N HIS A 100 16.45 -11.46 15.41
CA HIS A 100 17.16 -11.89 16.62
C HIS A 100 18.51 -12.58 16.36
N SER A 101 18.85 -12.87 15.10
CA SER A 101 20.17 -13.41 14.76
C SER A 101 21.25 -12.35 14.90
N PHE A 102 22.37 -12.74 15.51
CA PHE A 102 23.49 -11.84 15.79
C PHE A 102 23.99 -11.14 14.53
N GLY A 103 24.06 -9.81 14.59
CA GLY A 103 24.61 -8.97 13.52
C GLY A 103 23.72 -8.81 12.27
N THR A 104 22.59 -9.53 12.15
CA THR A 104 21.76 -9.47 10.93
C THR A 104 21.20 -8.07 10.69
N MET A 105 20.60 -7.43 11.69
CA MET A 105 20.12 -6.04 11.55
C MET A 105 21.23 -5.06 11.19
N THR A 106 22.41 -5.20 11.81
CA THR A 106 23.59 -4.39 11.49
C THR A 106 24.02 -4.57 10.03
N ILE A 107 24.03 -5.81 9.52
CA ILE A 107 24.35 -6.09 8.12
C ILE A 107 23.33 -5.44 7.19
N LEU A 108 22.02 -5.57 7.48
CA LEU A 108 20.98 -4.95 6.67
C LEU A 108 21.13 -3.42 6.62
N ILE A 109 21.41 -2.78 7.77
CA ILE A 109 21.67 -1.33 7.84
C ILE A 109 22.94 -0.94 7.08
N GLN A 110 24.01 -1.73 7.17
CA GLN A 110 25.24 -1.50 6.40
C GLN A 110 24.97 -1.51 4.89
N GLU A 111 24.16 -2.46 4.40
CA GLU A 111 23.76 -2.51 2.99
C GLU A 111 22.98 -1.26 2.57
N LEU A 112 22.12 -0.72 3.44
CA LEU A 112 21.43 0.56 3.19
C LEU A 112 22.42 1.73 3.08
N ILE A 113 23.35 1.84 4.05
CA ILE A 113 24.34 2.92 4.10
C ILE A 113 25.24 2.90 2.86
N LEU A 114 25.62 1.72 2.37
CA LEU A 114 26.39 1.59 1.13
C LEU A 114 25.63 2.21 -0.06
N VAL A 115 24.32 1.97 -0.15
CA VAL A 115 23.49 2.55 -1.21
C VAL A 115 23.31 4.06 -1.02
N TYR A 116 23.15 4.57 0.21
CA TYR A 116 23.12 6.02 0.44
C TYR A 116 24.38 6.72 -0.04
N ARG A 117 25.55 6.12 0.19
CA ARG A 117 26.80 6.66 -0.36
C ARG A 117 26.74 6.70 -1.89
N MET A 118 26.28 5.63 -2.54
CA MET A 118 26.16 5.62 -4.00
C MET A 118 25.17 6.65 -4.54
N MET A 119 24.04 6.87 -3.84
CA MET A 119 23.04 7.89 -4.17
C MET A 119 23.62 9.30 -4.08
N ILE A 120 24.33 9.62 -3.00
CA ILE A 120 24.93 10.94 -2.76
C ILE A 120 26.02 11.26 -3.80
N HIS A 121 26.85 10.27 -4.16
CA HIS A 121 27.95 10.48 -5.11
C HIS A 121 27.52 10.31 -6.58
N GLY A 122 26.24 10.03 -6.87
CA GLY A 122 25.76 9.81 -8.24
C GLY A 122 26.32 8.54 -8.91
N HIS A 123 26.73 7.55 -8.11
CA HIS A 123 27.32 6.28 -8.57
C HIS A 123 26.39 5.08 -8.39
N LEU A 124 25.08 5.32 -8.18
CA LEU A 124 24.11 4.25 -8.10
C LEU A 124 24.09 3.47 -9.42
N THR A 125 24.10 2.13 -9.32
CA THR A 125 24.00 1.24 -10.47
C THR A 125 22.71 0.42 -10.40
N GLU A 126 22.22 -0.07 -11.54
CA GLU A 126 21.07 -0.97 -11.56
C GLU A 126 21.31 -2.24 -10.74
N ARG A 127 22.54 -2.80 -10.78
CA ARG A 127 22.91 -3.95 -9.95
C ARG A 127 22.80 -3.65 -8.45
N ALA A 128 23.24 -2.45 -8.02
CA ALA A 128 23.10 -2.03 -6.63
C ALA A 128 21.63 -1.84 -6.24
N ALA A 129 20.79 -1.28 -7.11
CA ALA A 129 19.35 -1.17 -6.91
C ALA A 129 18.68 -2.56 -6.78
N MET A 130 19.05 -3.53 -7.63
CA MET A 130 18.55 -4.91 -7.54
C MET A 130 18.99 -5.61 -6.25
N ARG A 131 20.24 -5.39 -5.82
CA ARG A 131 20.73 -5.91 -4.54
C ARG A 131 19.97 -5.30 -3.37
N LEU A 132 19.71 -3.99 -3.41
CA LEU A 132 18.93 -3.28 -2.41
C LEU A 132 17.52 -3.85 -2.29
N ILE A 133 16.85 -4.21 -3.39
CA ILE A 133 15.54 -4.87 -3.34
C ILE A 133 15.61 -6.16 -2.49
N ASN A 134 16.63 -6.99 -2.67
CA ASN A 134 16.80 -8.20 -1.85
C ASN A 134 16.92 -7.86 -0.35
N VAL A 135 17.65 -6.80 0.00
CA VAL A 135 17.79 -6.32 1.38
C VAL A 135 16.44 -5.87 1.93
N ILE A 136 15.67 -5.08 1.17
CA ILE A 136 14.37 -4.57 1.61
C ILE A 136 13.34 -5.70 1.78
N ILE A 137 13.40 -6.78 0.99
CA ILE A 137 12.53 -7.96 1.20
C ILE A 137 12.77 -8.60 2.58
N LEU A 138 14.01 -8.59 3.09
CA LEU A 138 14.29 -9.06 4.45
C LEU A 138 13.69 -8.09 5.49
N TRP A 139 13.81 -6.77 5.29
CA TRP A 139 13.11 -5.77 6.12
C TRP A 139 11.59 -5.98 6.12
N GLN A 140 11.01 -6.28 4.96
CA GLN A 140 9.59 -6.56 4.80
C GLN A 140 9.15 -7.75 5.64
N CYS A 141 9.94 -8.84 5.63
CA CYS A 141 9.66 -10.03 6.45
C CYS A 141 9.76 -9.73 7.95
N ILE A 142 10.77 -8.95 8.37
CA ILE A 142 10.92 -8.51 9.76
C ILE A 142 9.75 -7.61 10.19
N ALA A 143 9.29 -6.71 9.34
CA ALA A 143 8.15 -5.84 9.61
C ALA A 143 6.80 -6.57 9.65
N ALA A 144 6.69 -7.73 9.00
CA ALA A 144 5.45 -8.48 8.94
C ALA A 144 5.10 -9.19 10.26
N ASN A 145 6.10 -9.56 11.07
CA ASN A 145 5.86 -10.12 12.39
C ASN A 145 5.56 -9.00 13.41
N SER A 146 4.47 -9.14 14.17
CA SER A 146 3.99 -8.10 15.09
C SER A 146 4.99 -7.69 16.17
N LYS A 147 5.73 -8.65 16.73
CA LYS A 147 6.71 -8.37 17.79
C LYS A 147 7.89 -7.56 17.24
N THR A 148 8.50 -8.03 16.16
CA THR A 148 9.65 -7.35 15.56
C THR A 148 9.26 -6.03 14.91
N ARG A 149 8.05 -5.92 14.35
CA ARG A 149 7.48 -4.67 13.84
C ARG A 149 7.50 -3.56 14.90
N GLN A 150 6.99 -3.86 16.09
CA GLN A 150 6.95 -2.88 17.17
C GLN A 150 8.36 -2.45 17.60
N GLU A 151 9.32 -3.38 17.65
CA GLU A 151 10.71 -3.06 18.01
C GLU A 151 11.41 -2.19 16.96
N ILE A 152 11.31 -2.52 15.67
CA ILE A 152 11.95 -1.71 14.60
C ILE A 152 11.34 -0.31 14.50
N VAL A 153 10.04 -0.16 14.80
CA VAL A 153 9.35 1.14 14.88
C VAL A 153 9.81 1.92 16.11
N LYS A 154 9.83 1.28 17.28
CA LYS A 154 10.28 1.89 18.55
C LYS A 154 11.72 2.41 18.45
N CYS A 155 12.61 1.66 17.81
CA CYS A 155 13.99 2.05 17.59
C CYS A 155 14.20 2.99 16.38
N ARG A 156 13.12 3.42 15.71
CA ARG A 156 13.15 4.24 14.48
C ARG A 156 14.05 3.68 13.37
N MET A 157 14.28 2.36 13.36
CA MET A 157 15.14 1.72 12.36
C MET A 157 14.52 1.81 10.96
N VAL A 158 13.18 1.73 10.87
CA VAL A 158 12.44 1.83 9.61
C VAL A 158 12.52 3.21 8.96
N ASN A 159 12.78 4.28 9.73
CA ASN A 159 12.97 5.63 9.19
C ASN A 159 14.21 5.69 8.30
N LEU A 160 15.16 4.78 8.49
CA LEU A 160 16.30 4.67 7.58
C LEU A 160 15.85 4.43 6.15
N LEU A 161 14.68 3.83 5.89
CA LEU A 161 14.21 3.54 4.53
C LEU A 161 13.64 4.76 3.80
N GLU A 162 13.33 5.85 4.50
CA GLU A 162 12.71 7.05 3.92
C GLU A 162 13.49 7.65 2.73
N PRO A 163 14.83 7.85 2.81
CA PRO A 163 15.58 8.44 1.69
C PRO A 163 15.52 7.61 0.41
N LEU A 164 15.24 6.31 0.50
CA LEU A 164 15.10 5.44 -0.67
C LEU A 164 13.81 5.72 -1.45
N VAL A 165 12.74 6.14 -0.76
CA VAL A 165 11.52 6.53 -1.46
C VAL A 165 11.69 7.88 -2.13
N MET A 166 12.23 8.84 -1.37
CA MET A 166 12.35 10.25 -1.77
C MET A 166 13.41 10.49 -2.86
N PHE A 167 14.27 9.51 -3.14
CA PHE A 167 15.32 9.65 -4.15
C PHE A 167 14.78 9.60 -5.57
N GLN A 168 15.18 10.58 -6.37
CA GLN A 168 14.90 10.63 -7.81
C GLN A 168 16.03 9.95 -8.57
N SER A 169 15.76 8.76 -9.09
CA SER A 169 16.71 8.00 -9.89
C SER A 169 16.35 8.06 -11.38
N PRO A 170 17.34 8.13 -12.29
CA PRO A 170 17.10 8.01 -13.73
C PRO A 170 16.79 6.55 -14.14
N PHE A 171 17.06 5.57 -13.29
CA PHE A 171 16.86 4.16 -13.64
C PHE A 171 15.42 3.71 -13.42
N LYS A 172 14.79 3.15 -14.45
CA LYS A 172 13.43 2.59 -14.36
C LYS A 172 13.30 1.47 -13.32
N VAL A 173 14.37 0.70 -13.10
CA VAL A 173 14.40 -0.32 -12.03
C VAL A 173 14.19 0.28 -10.63
N TYR A 174 14.51 1.55 -10.43
CA TYR A 174 14.38 2.19 -9.13
C TYR A 174 12.92 2.35 -8.69
N ASP A 175 11.96 2.36 -9.62
CA ASP A 175 10.54 2.33 -9.26
C ASP A 175 10.18 1.05 -8.49
N ASN A 176 10.85 -0.07 -8.78
CA ASN A 176 10.68 -1.32 -8.02
C ASN A 176 11.30 -1.19 -6.62
N VAL A 177 12.43 -0.48 -6.47
CA VAL A 177 13.00 -0.16 -5.15
C VAL A 177 11.97 0.59 -4.33
N ARG A 178 11.40 1.67 -4.86
CA ARG A 178 10.36 2.47 -4.18
C ARG A 178 9.16 1.62 -3.81
N ALA A 179 8.65 0.80 -4.73
CA ALA A 179 7.49 -0.06 -4.47
C ALA A 179 7.74 -1.03 -3.32
N VAL A 180 8.92 -1.66 -3.28
CA VAL A 180 9.28 -2.61 -2.22
C VAL A 180 9.48 -1.89 -0.89
N VAL A 181 10.09 -0.70 -0.85
CA VAL A 181 10.19 0.10 0.38
C VAL A 181 8.81 0.54 0.88
N LEU A 182 7.95 1.08 -0.01
CA LEU A 182 6.58 1.46 0.32
C LEU A 182 5.79 0.27 0.87
N SER A 183 6.01 -0.94 0.34
CA SER A 183 5.37 -2.13 0.87
C SER A 183 5.79 -2.47 2.32
N VAL A 184 7.01 -2.10 2.75
CA VAL A 184 7.42 -2.22 4.16
C VAL A 184 6.59 -1.27 5.01
N PHE A 185 6.47 0.00 4.61
CA PHE A 185 5.63 0.97 5.32
C PHE A 185 4.15 0.58 5.33
N GLY A 186 3.65 0.02 4.22
CA GLY A 186 2.30 -0.53 4.11
C GLY A 186 2.05 -1.64 5.12
N ILE A 187 2.91 -2.65 5.18
CA ILE A 187 2.80 -3.75 6.16
C ILE A 187 2.86 -3.25 7.59
N ILE A 188 3.69 -2.23 7.85
CA ILE A 188 3.78 -1.61 9.18
C ILE A 188 2.44 -0.96 9.55
N CYS A 189 1.94 -0.05 8.71
CA CYS A 189 0.71 0.69 8.98
C CYS A 189 -0.55 -0.19 8.96
N GLN A 190 -0.54 -1.30 8.23
CA GLN A 190 -1.61 -2.31 8.23
C GLN A 190 -1.81 -2.98 9.59
N GLY A 191 -0.78 -2.98 10.46
CA GLY A 191 -0.92 -3.49 11.82
C GLY A 191 -1.92 -2.67 12.66
N ARG A 192 -2.14 -1.40 12.30
CA ARG A 192 -3.11 -0.47 12.92
C ARG A 192 -2.98 -0.33 14.43
N GLU A 193 -1.83 -0.71 15.02
CA GLU A 193 -1.60 -0.48 16.44
C GLU A 193 -1.40 1.03 16.70
N PRO A 194 -1.99 1.60 17.77
CA PRO A 194 -1.93 3.05 18.02
C PRO A 194 -0.52 3.63 18.08
N ASN A 195 0.45 2.88 18.60
CA ASN A 195 1.86 3.27 18.64
C ASN A 195 2.50 3.35 17.24
N ILE A 196 2.05 2.52 16.29
CA ILE A 196 2.51 2.58 14.90
C ILE A 196 1.90 3.79 14.21
N ILE A 197 0.61 4.06 14.41
CA ILE A 197 -0.02 5.26 13.84
C ILE A 197 0.59 6.53 14.42
N GLN A 198 0.88 6.56 15.72
CA GLN A 198 1.61 7.65 16.35
C GLN A 198 2.99 7.86 15.72
N TRP A 199 3.76 6.77 15.50
CA TRP A 199 5.03 6.85 14.80
C TRP A 199 4.89 7.38 13.37
N ALA A 200 3.86 6.96 12.64
CA ALA A 200 3.62 7.40 11.27
C ALA A 200 3.26 8.90 11.19
N ILE A 201 2.57 9.42 12.20
CA ILE A 201 2.26 10.85 12.36
C ILE A 201 3.52 11.65 12.70
N GLU A 202 4.36 11.14 13.60
CA GLU A 202 5.60 11.81 14.05
C GLU A 202 6.75 11.73 13.04
N SER A 203 6.67 10.79 12.09
CA SER A 203 7.65 10.58 11.02
C SER A 203 7.10 11.09 9.69
N ASN A 204 7.93 11.11 8.66
CA ASN A 204 7.58 11.65 7.34
C ASN A 204 6.73 10.69 6.49
N ILE A 205 5.85 9.87 7.10
CA ILE A 205 5.08 8.85 6.37
C ILE A 205 4.03 9.50 5.46
N LEU A 206 3.41 10.61 5.87
CA LEU A 206 2.50 11.34 4.97
C LEU A 206 3.24 12.02 3.82
N ASP A 207 4.43 12.58 4.06
CA ASP A 207 5.27 13.12 2.99
C ASP A 207 5.68 12.03 2.00
N ILE A 208 6.02 10.83 2.49
CA ILE A 208 6.27 9.65 1.66
C ILE A 208 5.04 9.28 0.81
N CYS A 209 3.84 9.27 1.40
CA CYS A 209 2.61 9.01 0.67
C CYS A 209 2.40 10.08 -0.41
N CYS A 210 2.61 11.35 -0.07
CA CYS A 210 2.47 12.48 -0.98
C CYS A 210 3.42 12.35 -2.17
N PHE A 211 4.71 12.18 -1.89
CA PHE A 211 5.76 12.03 -2.89
C PHE A 211 5.51 10.84 -3.83
N SER A 212 5.03 9.72 -3.28
CA SER A 212 4.72 8.51 -4.06
C SER A 212 3.56 8.73 -5.02
N MET A 213 2.59 9.56 -4.65
CA MET A 213 1.46 9.90 -5.51
C MET A 213 1.83 10.97 -6.55
N GLU A 214 2.76 11.87 -6.25
CA GLU A 214 3.21 12.92 -7.18
C GLU A 214 4.17 12.41 -8.26
N THR A 215 5.07 11.49 -7.90
CA THR A 215 6.20 11.10 -8.75
C THR A 215 6.23 9.61 -9.11
N GLY A 216 5.38 8.81 -8.48
CA GLY A 216 5.38 7.36 -8.65
C GLY A 216 4.69 6.90 -9.94
N ASN A 217 4.99 5.65 -10.32
CA ASN A 217 4.16 4.91 -11.26
C ASN A 217 2.84 4.47 -10.58
N GLU A 218 1.87 3.97 -11.36
CA GLU A 218 0.56 3.49 -10.87
C GLU A 218 0.66 2.72 -9.55
N LEU A 219 1.61 1.78 -9.49
CA LEU A 219 1.82 0.89 -8.37
C LEU A 219 2.30 1.60 -7.11
N ASN A 220 3.27 2.51 -7.24
CA ASN A 220 3.74 3.35 -6.14
C ASN A 220 2.63 4.27 -5.61
N ILE A 221 1.80 4.82 -6.51
CA ILE A 221 0.66 5.66 -6.15
C ILE A 221 -0.36 4.84 -5.34
N VAL A 222 -0.70 3.63 -5.82
CA VAL A 222 -1.66 2.73 -5.15
C VAL A 222 -1.16 2.30 -3.76
N ILE A 223 0.13 1.95 -3.61
CA ILE A 223 0.69 1.63 -2.28
C ILE A 223 0.67 2.85 -1.37
N GLY A 224 1.04 4.03 -1.88
CA GLY A 224 1.00 5.28 -1.11
C GLY A 224 -0.40 5.60 -0.59
N LEU A 225 -1.43 5.44 -1.42
CA LEU A 225 -2.82 5.60 -1.00
C LEU A 225 -3.25 4.57 0.03
N ASN A 226 -2.81 3.33 -0.06
CA ASN A 226 -3.14 2.30 0.92
C ASN A 226 -2.48 2.54 2.30
N ILE A 227 -1.25 3.06 2.32
CA ILE A 227 -0.60 3.50 3.56
C ILE A 227 -1.45 4.61 4.20
N LEU A 228 -1.83 5.62 3.41
CA LEU A 228 -2.65 6.73 3.87
C LEU A 228 -4.03 6.24 4.36
N GLU A 229 -4.69 5.35 3.62
CA GLU A 229 -5.95 4.74 4.03
C GLU A 229 -5.80 4.00 5.38
N SER A 230 -4.70 3.27 5.57
CA SER A 230 -4.43 2.53 6.81
C SER A 230 -4.26 3.48 8.01
N ILE A 231 -3.63 4.64 7.80
CA ILE A 231 -3.52 5.70 8.83
C ILE A 231 -4.89 6.30 9.14
N LEU A 232 -5.65 6.67 8.10
CA LEU A 232 -6.96 7.31 8.22
C LEU A 232 -8.02 6.41 8.85
N ARG A 233 -7.87 5.09 8.77
CA ARG A 233 -8.81 4.16 9.39
C ARG A 233 -8.71 4.13 10.91
N GLU A 234 -7.56 4.49 11.46
CA GLU A 234 -7.38 4.57 12.90
C GLU A 234 -7.82 5.94 13.44
N LYS A 235 -8.52 5.93 14.59
CA LYS A 235 -9.12 7.15 15.18
C LYS A 235 -8.07 8.24 15.45
N LEU A 236 -6.90 7.84 15.93
CA LEU A 236 -5.76 8.72 16.17
C LEU A 236 -5.31 9.41 14.87
N GLY A 237 -5.17 8.62 13.80
CA GLY A 237 -4.75 9.10 12.48
C GLY A 237 -5.76 10.05 11.86
N MET A 238 -7.05 9.70 11.90
CA MET A 238 -8.12 10.57 11.40
C MET A 238 -8.19 11.90 12.17
N SER A 239 -8.16 11.84 13.51
CA SER A 239 -8.22 13.04 14.33
C SER A 239 -7.04 13.98 14.07
N TRP A 240 -5.84 13.44 13.91
CA TRP A 240 -4.65 14.23 13.55
C TRP A 240 -4.75 14.79 12.12
N PHE A 241 -5.20 14.00 11.15
CA PHE A 241 -5.37 14.44 9.76
C PHE A 241 -6.36 15.61 9.62
N LEU A 242 -7.42 15.62 10.44
CA LEU A 242 -8.43 16.67 10.50
C LEU A 242 -8.05 17.84 11.42
N SER A 243 -6.90 17.78 12.09
CA SER A 243 -6.40 18.88 12.93
C SER A 243 -5.91 20.07 12.09
N SER A 244 -5.69 21.21 12.76
CA SER A 244 -5.05 22.39 12.16
C SER A 244 -3.58 22.13 11.81
N THR A 245 -2.89 21.28 12.57
CA THR A 245 -1.49 20.91 12.33
C THR A 245 -1.28 20.29 10.96
N CYS A 246 -2.22 19.48 10.49
CA CYS A 246 -2.14 18.80 9.19
C CYS A 246 -2.76 19.60 8.03
N ASN A 247 -3.20 20.85 8.23
CA ASN A 247 -4.00 21.57 7.22
C ASN A 247 -3.28 21.72 5.86
N ILE A 248 -2.00 22.08 5.87
CA ILE A 248 -1.20 22.23 4.64
C ILE A 248 -1.07 20.88 3.92
N MET A 249 -0.73 19.82 4.64
CA MET A 249 -0.57 18.48 4.08
C MET A 249 -1.90 17.91 3.56
N ARG A 250 -2.99 18.07 4.32
CA ARG A 250 -4.34 17.69 3.90
C ARG A 250 -4.74 18.40 2.61
N GLY A 251 -4.51 19.71 2.51
CA GLY A 251 -4.80 20.48 1.29
C GLY A 251 -4.03 19.96 0.07
N LYS A 252 -2.74 19.62 0.23
CA LYS A 252 -1.93 19.01 -0.83
C LYS A 252 -2.51 17.65 -1.27
N LEU A 253 -2.83 16.78 -0.32
CA LEU A 253 -3.39 15.45 -0.59
C LEU A 253 -4.75 15.53 -1.29
N LEU A 254 -5.65 16.42 -0.86
CA LEU A 254 -6.96 16.62 -1.52
C LEU A 254 -6.80 17.09 -2.97
N LYS A 255 -5.93 18.08 -3.22
CA LYS A 255 -5.64 18.55 -4.58
C LYS A 255 -5.04 17.44 -5.45
N MET A 256 -4.20 16.60 -4.87
CA MET A 256 -3.61 15.48 -5.59
C MET A 256 -4.64 14.40 -5.91
N TRP A 257 -5.54 14.06 -4.99
CA TRP A 257 -6.65 13.16 -5.25
C TRP A 257 -7.55 13.71 -6.36
N GLU A 258 -7.84 15.01 -6.35
CA GLU A 258 -8.58 15.67 -7.42
C GLU A 258 -7.90 15.50 -8.79
N ASN A 259 -6.59 15.72 -8.86
CA ASN A 259 -5.83 15.53 -10.09
C ASN A 259 -5.83 14.07 -10.57
N LEU A 260 -5.63 13.12 -9.65
CA LEU A 260 -5.67 11.68 -9.97
C LEU A 260 -7.04 11.25 -10.49
N VAL A 261 -8.12 11.78 -9.90
CA VAL A 261 -9.49 11.55 -10.37
C VAL A 261 -9.71 12.10 -11.77
N LYS A 262 -9.21 13.31 -12.08
CA LYS A 262 -9.29 13.88 -13.44
C LYS A 262 -8.55 13.02 -14.46
N VAL A 263 -7.36 12.52 -14.12
CA VAL A 263 -6.58 11.60 -14.98
C VAL A 263 -7.35 10.29 -15.21
N LEU A 264 -7.94 9.72 -14.15
CA LEU A 264 -8.76 8.51 -14.26
C LEU A 264 -9.98 8.70 -15.14
N ALA A 265 -10.65 9.84 -15.05
CA ALA A 265 -11.78 10.19 -15.92
C ALA A 265 -11.34 10.28 -17.38
N MET A 266 -10.24 10.98 -17.65
CA MET A 266 -9.68 11.14 -19.00
C MET A 266 -9.25 9.80 -19.63
N HIS A 267 -8.74 8.87 -18.83
CA HIS A 267 -8.28 7.54 -19.27
C HIS A 267 -9.28 6.42 -18.99
N ARG A 268 -10.58 6.73 -18.87
CA ARG A 268 -11.67 5.74 -18.77
C ARG A 268 -11.43 4.69 -17.67
N CYS A 269 -10.98 5.11 -16.48
CA CYS A 269 -10.66 4.22 -15.36
C CYS A 269 -9.65 3.10 -15.65
N TYR A 270 -8.62 3.36 -16.46
CA TYR A 270 -7.56 2.36 -16.72
C TYR A 270 -6.92 1.78 -15.44
N TRP A 271 -6.99 2.49 -14.30
CA TRP A 271 -6.50 2.06 -12.98
C TRP A 271 -7.60 2.05 -11.90
N PRO A 272 -8.50 1.06 -11.89
CA PRO A 272 -9.66 1.03 -10.99
C PRO A 272 -9.28 1.00 -9.50
N ARG A 273 -8.09 0.48 -9.17
CA ARG A 273 -7.57 0.44 -7.78
C ARG A 273 -7.32 1.81 -7.20
N LEU A 274 -6.85 2.72 -8.04
CA LEU A 274 -6.59 4.09 -7.64
C LEU A 274 -7.89 4.77 -7.21
N LEU A 275 -8.94 4.61 -8.03
CA LEU A 275 -10.26 5.16 -7.76
C LEU A 275 -10.86 4.59 -6.46
N PHE A 276 -10.73 3.27 -6.25
CA PHE A 276 -11.19 2.61 -5.02
C PHE A 276 -10.59 3.24 -3.76
N HIS A 277 -9.26 3.36 -3.68
CA HIS A 277 -8.63 3.92 -2.48
C HIS A 277 -8.96 5.41 -2.30
N ILE A 278 -9.03 6.19 -3.38
CA ILE A 278 -9.43 7.61 -3.29
C ILE A 278 -10.85 7.74 -2.71
N ILE A 279 -11.83 6.98 -3.23
CA ILE A 279 -13.20 7.00 -2.72
C ILE A 279 -13.25 6.56 -1.25
N ARG A 280 -12.47 5.54 -0.87
CA ARG A 280 -12.40 5.07 0.52
C ARG A 280 -11.84 6.11 1.46
N CYS A 281 -10.77 6.80 1.07
CA CYS A 281 -10.23 7.89 1.86
C CYS A 281 -11.27 9.01 2.07
N TYR A 282 -12.06 9.35 1.04
CA TYR A 282 -13.18 10.29 1.18
C TYR A 282 -14.27 9.79 2.15
N ILE A 283 -14.67 8.52 2.06
CA ILE A 283 -15.66 7.94 2.99
C ILE A 283 -15.12 7.91 4.42
N LEU A 284 -13.85 7.54 4.61
CA LEU A 284 -13.20 7.55 5.92
C LEU A 284 -13.21 8.94 6.54
N MET A 285 -12.91 9.99 5.76
CA MET A 285 -13.00 11.37 6.24
C MET A 285 -14.43 11.73 6.67
N CYS A 286 -15.45 11.23 5.99
CA CYS A 286 -16.84 11.48 6.36
C CYS A 286 -17.28 10.80 7.68
N SER A 287 -16.43 10.00 8.31
CA SER A 287 -16.69 9.45 9.65
C SER A 287 -16.56 10.48 10.78
N ASP A 288 -16.00 11.66 10.49
CA ASP A 288 -15.89 12.81 11.39
C ASP A 288 -16.60 14.00 10.74
N SER A 289 -17.36 14.77 11.53
CA SER A 289 -18.13 15.92 11.01
C SER A 289 -17.26 16.95 10.29
N ARG A 290 -16.04 17.19 10.78
CA ARG A 290 -15.07 18.12 10.15
C ARG A 290 -14.65 17.60 8.78
N GLY A 291 -14.42 16.30 8.68
CA GLY A 291 -14.07 15.66 7.42
C GLY A 291 -15.25 15.65 6.45
N HIS A 292 -16.46 15.39 6.92
CA HIS A 292 -17.68 15.47 6.12
C HIS A 292 -17.84 16.83 5.44
N ASP A 293 -17.70 17.92 6.19
CA ASP A 293 -17.80 19.28 5.65
C ASP A 293 -16.75 19.55 4.57
N ILE A 294 -15.50 19.16 4.81
CA ILE A 294 -14.40 19.26 3.84
C ILE A 294 -14.74 18.48 2.56
N VAL A 295 -15.15 17.22 2.68
CA VAL A 295 -15.44 16.35 1.52
C VAL A 295 -16.63 16.87 0.73
N ARG A 296 -17.67 17.40 1.39
CA ARG A 296 -18.85 17.97 0.72
C ARG A 296 -18.45 19.09 -0.25
N GLU A 297 -17.51 19.94 0.17
CA GLU A 297 -17.02 21.10 -0.59
C GLU A 297 -15.93 20.75 -1.60
N SER A 298 -15.06 19.78 -1.28
CA SER A 298 -13.85 19.50 -2.06
C SER A 298 -13.97 18.29 -3.00
N LEU A 299 -15.15 17.68 -3.14
CA LEU A 299 -15.31 16.48 -3.96
C LEU A 299 -15.05 16.78 -5.45
N PRO A 300 -14.15 16.04 -6.12
CA PRO A 300 -13.85 16.26 -7.54
C PRO A 300 -15.07 16.14 -8.44
N HIS A 301 -15.23 17.07 -9.39
CA HIS A 301 -16.39 17.13 -10.30
C HIS A 301 -16.68 15.82 -11.05
N PRO A 302 -15.68 15.06 -11.57
CA PRO A 302 -15.95 13.80 -12.27
C PRO A 302 -16.61 12.71 -11.41
N LEU A 303 -16.49 12.78 -10.07
CA LEU A 303 -17.20 11.86 -9.16
C LEU A 303 -18.70 12.19 -9.02
N VAL A 304 -19.11 13.38 -9.45
CA VAL A 304 -20.44 13.95 -9.17
C VAL A 304 -21.23 14.21 -10.45
N ASP A 305 -20.59 14.34 -11.61
CA ASP A 305 -21.26 14.69 -12.87
C ASP A 305 -21.78 13.50 -13.68
N GLY A 306 -21.64 12.28 -13.14
CA GLY A 306 -22.03 11.06 -13.82
C GLY A 306 -20.93 10.41 -14.67
N THR A 307 -19.76 11.06 -14.84
CA THR A 307 -18.65 10.53 -15.64
C THR A 307 -18.25 9.11 -15.23
N PHE A 308 -18.02 8.88 -13.93
CA PHE A 308 -17.70 7.52 -13.47
C PHE A 308 -18.91 6.58 -13.43
N CYS A 309 -20.14 7.07 -13.45
CA CYS A 309 -21.29 6.17 -13.59
C CYS A 309 -21.25 5.49 -14.96
N GLU A 310 -21.01 6.26 -16.03
CA GLU A 310 -20.86 5.73 -17.39
C GLU A 310 -19.66 4.78 -17.51
N ILE A 311 -18.49 5.19 -17.01
CA ILE A 311 -17.26 4.38 -17.10
C ILE A 311 -17.39 3.05 -16.33
N LEU A 312 -17.95 3.09 -15.11
CA LEU A 312 -18.12 1.89 -14.30
C LEU A 312 -19.22 0.97 -14.86
N GLU A 313 -20.20 1.51 -15.58
CA GLU A 313 -21.23 0.73 -16.27
C GLU A 313 -20.66 -0.04 -17.47
N GLU A 314 -19.79 0.60 -18.27
CA GLU A 314 -19.09 -0.04 -19.39
C GLU A 314 -18.28 -1.28 -18.94
N HIS A 315 -17.68 -1.23 -17.76
CA HIS A 315 -16.86 -2.30 -17.19
C HIS A 315 -17.57 -3.15 -16.12
N CYS A 316 -18.89 -3.00 -15.97
CA CYS A 316 -19.71 -3.64 -14.93
C CYS A 316 -19.66 -5.19 -14.86
N PRO A 317 -19.38 -5.95 -15.94
CA PRO A 317 -19.23 -7.41 -15.83
C PRO A 317 -18.15 -7.86 -14.84
N LEU A 318 -17.16 -7.01 -14.56
CA LEU A 318 -16.04 -7.31 -13.67
C LEU A 318 -16.39 -7.05 -12.19
N PRO A 319 -16.16 -8.03 -11.28
CA PRO A 319 -16.49 -7.89 -9.86
C PRO A 319 -15.89 -6.66 -9.18
N GLU A 320 -14.65 -6.30 -9.52
CA GLU A 320 -13.97 -5.17 -8.91
C GLU A 320 -14.62 -3.80 -9.21
N TYR A 321 -15.15 -3.61 -10.42
CA TYR A 321 -15.86 -2.38 -10.81
C TYR A 321 -17.19 -2.24 -10.06
N ARG A 322 -17.85 -3.37 -9.73
CA ARG A 322 -19.07 -3.38 -8.92
C ARG A 322 -18.79 -2.89 -7.49
N VAL A 323 -17.65 -3.24 -6.91
CA VAL A 323 -17.28 -2.78 -5.55
C VAL A 323 -17.02 -1.26 -5.57
N ILE A 324 -16.30 -0.77 -6.57
CA ILE A 324 -16.03 0.67 -6.73
C ILE A 324 -17.33 1.44 -6.92
N TRP A 325 -18.25 0.94 -7.74
CA TRP A 325 -19.57 1.55 -7.91
C TRP A 325 -20.33 1.66 -6.59
N ARG A 326 -20.31 0.59 -5.76
CA ARG A 326 -20.99 0.59 -4.44
C ARG A 326 -20.41 1.66 -3.52
N LEU A 327 -19.08 1.77 -3.51
CA LEU A 327 -18.35 2.79 -2.76
C LEU A 327 -18.69 4.20 -3.25
N LEU A 328 -18.69 4.43 -4.57
CA LEU A 328 -19.02 5.74 -5.14
C LEU A 328 -20.44 6.15 -4.75
N ARG A 329 -21.40 5.24 -4.88
CA ARG A 329 -22.79 5.50 -4.47
C ARG A 329 -22.88 5.79 -2.98
N GLN A 330 -22.20 5.00 -2.14
CA GLN A 330 -22.16 5.24 -0.70
C GLN A 330 -21.60 6.63 -0.36
N LEU A 331 -20.51 7.04 -1.01
CA LEU A 331 -19.94 8.38 -0.81
C LEU A 331 -20.94 9.48 -1.19
N LEU A 332 -21.58 9.35 -2.36
CA LEU A 332 -22.55 10.34 -2.84
C LEU A 332 -23.80 10.43 -1.95
N LEU A 333 -24.25 9.30 -1.39
CA LEU A 333 -25.30 9.25 -0.37
C LEU A 333 -24.87 10.03 0.89
N ILE A 334 -23.66 9.76 1.41
CA ILE A 334 -23.14 10.40 2.63
C ILE A 334 -23.06 11.92 2.47
N VAL A 335 -22.64 12.43 1.30
CA VAL A 335 -22.50 13.88 1.07
C VAL A 335 -23.79 14.56 0.59
N GLY A 336 -24.90 13.83 0.42
CA GLY A 336 -26.18 14.36 -0.05
C GLY A 336 -26.19 14.76 -1.53
N LYS A 337 -25.40 14.10 -2.38
CA LYS A 337 -25.30 14.34 -3.84
C LYS A 337 -25.91 13.19 -4.66
N GLU A 338 -27.04 12.64 -4.21
CA GLU A 338 -27.67 11.45 -4.83
C GLU A 338 -28.18 11.67 -6.25
N HIS A 339 -28.61 12.90 -6.58
CA HIS A 339 -29.15 13.23 -7.90
C HIS A 339 -28.16 13.00 -9.05
N SER A 340 -26.87 12.92 -8.72
CA SER A 340 -25.76 12.58 -9.61
C SER A 340 -25.71 11.11 -10.05
N VAL A 341 -26.50 10.22 -9.43
CA VAL A 341 -26.44 8.75 -9.61
C VAL A 341 -27.67 8.20 -10.34
N ASN A 342 -28.43 9.04 -11.03
CA ASN A 342 -29.59 8.63 -11.84
C ASN A 342 -29.17 7.87 -13.11
N CYS A 343 -28.47 6.75 -12.95
CA CYS A 343 -28.17 5.76 -13.96
C CYS A 343 -29.32 4.72 -13.99
N THR A 344 -29.86 4.48 -15.19
CA THR A 344 -31.00 3.57 -15.45
C THR A 344 -30.73 2.10 -15.09
N PHE A 345 -29.46 1.71 -14.92
CA PHE A 345 -29.09 0.36 -14.47
C PHE A 345 -29.29 0.12 -12.96
N CYS A 346 -29.32 1.19 -12.14
CA CYS A 346 -29.51 1.13 -10.68
C CYS A 346 -30.77 0.37 -10.25
N GLN A 347 -31.81 0.37 -11.10
CA GLN A 347 -33.07 -0.35 -10.84
C GLN A 347 -32.99 -1.85 -11.18
N ARG A 348 -32.15 -2.25 -12.15
CA ARG A 348 -32.10 -3.64 -12.67
C ARG A 348 -31.18 -4.57 -11.87
N SER A 349 -30.03 -4.08 -11.38
CA SER A 349 -29.10 -4.88 -10.58
C SER A 349 -29.65 -5.23 -9.19
N PHE A 350 -30.48 -4.35 -8.62
CA PHE A 350 -31.22 -4.60 -7.37
C PHE A 350 -32.28 -5.70 -7.54
N ALA A 351 -33.04 -5.68 -8.64
CA ALA A 351 -34.03 -6.72 -8.92
C ALA A 351 -33.37 -8.12 -9.03
N ASN A 352 -32.21 -8.23 -9.69
CA ASN A 352 -31.54 -9.51 -9.88
C ASN A 352 -30.85 -10.04 -8.60
N THR A 353 -30.41 -9.17 -7.69
CA THR A 353 -29.79 -9.60 -6.41
C THR A 353 -30.85 -10.05 -5.38
N ILE A 354 -32.05 -9.47 -5.41
CA ILE A 354 -33.17 -9.88 -4.56
C ILE A 354 -33.78 -11.21 -5.04
N VAL A 355 -33.85 -11.43 -6.36
CA VAL A 355 -34.37 -12.68 -6.94
C VAL A 355 -33.45 -13.89 -6.68
N GLN A 356 -32.15 -13.69 -6.51
CA GLN A 356 -31.20 -14.78 -6.16
C GLN A 356 -31.10 -15.08 -4.66
N LYS A 357 -31.65 -14.26 -3.77
CA LYS A 357 -31.75 -14.57 -2.33
C LYS A 357 -33.09 -15.20 -1.92
N ASN A 358 -34.06 -15.23 -2.85
CA ASN A 358 -35.39 -15.83 -2.66
C ASN A 358 -35.61 -17.11 -3.51
N LYS A 359 -34.52 -17.74 -3.94
CA LYS A 359 -34.46 -19.12 -4.44
C LYS A 359 -33.35 -19.83 -3.69
#